data_AF-A0A355HA60-F1
#
_entry.id   AF-A0A355HA60-F1
#
_cell.length_a   1.000
_cell.length_b   1.000
_cell.length_c   1.000
_cell.angle_alpha   90.00
_cell.angle_beta   90.00
_cell.angle_gamma   90.00
#
_symmetry.space_group_name_H-M   'P 1'
#
loop_
_entity.id
_entity.type
_entity.pdbx_description
1 polymer ?
#
loop_
_entity_poly.entity_id
_entity_poly.type
_entity_poly.pdbx_seq_one_letter_code
_entity_poly.pdbx_strand_id
1 'polypeptide(L)' 'MSPITTHVLDTSQGCPGANIRIRLEQQQTDKTWQEIASGS' A
#
# COMPACT_ATOMS: atom_id res chain seq x y z
N MET A 1 10.16 -13.22 -5.39
CA MET A 1 9.61 -12.71 -4.11
C MET A 1 9.67 -11.20 -4.14
N SER A 2 8.58 -10.51 -3.80
CA SER A 2 8.56 -9.04 -3.73
C SER A 2 9.32 -8.56 -2.48
N PRO A 3 10.15 -7.52 -2.56
CA PRO A 3 10.86 -6.95 -1.41
C PRO A 3 9.95 -6.14 -0.47
N ILE A 4 8.76 -5.70 -0.95
CA ILE A 4 7.77 -4.97 -0.15
C ILE A 4 6.45 -5.74 -0.22
N THR A 5 5.89 -6.04 0.95
CA THR A 5 4.61 -6.72 1.10
C THR A 5 3.77 -5.99 2.16
N THR A 6 2.45 -6.09 2.05
CA THR A 6 1.51 -5.50 3.01
C THR A 6 0.37 -6.48 3.29
N HIS A 7 -0.21 -6.38 4.48
CA HIS A 7 -1.38 -7.14 4.90
C HIS A 7 -2.36 -6.17 5.55
N VAL A 8 -3.60 -6.18 5.09
CA VAL A 8 -4.66 -5.31 5.64
C VAL A 8 -5.72 -6.18 6.30
N LEU A 9 -6.19 -5.77 7.47
CA LEU A 9 -7.22 -6.44 8.25
C LEU A 9 -8.38 -5.47 8.49
N ASP A 10 -9.60 -5.95 8.25
CA ASP A 10 -10.82 -5.29 8.71
C ASP A 10 -11.12 -5.76 10.13
N THR A 11 -10.81 -4.91 11.12
CA THR A 11 -11.02 -5.21 12.53
C THR A 11 -12.47 -5.10 12.97
N SER A 12 -13.35 -4.49 12.15
CA SER A 12 -14.79 -4.44 12.44
C SER A 12 -15.49 -5.77 12.17
N GLN A 13 -14.96 -6.55 11.22
CA GLN A 13 -15.49 -7.85 10.81
C GLN A 13 -14.58 -9.03 11.19
N GLY A 14 -13.34 -8.77 11.62
CA GLY A 14 -12.38 -9.82 11.94
C GLY A 14 -11.92 -10.62 10.72
N CYS A 15 -11.81 -9.98 9.55
CA CYS A 15 -11.45 -10.63 8.28
C CYS A 15 -10.36 -9.84 7.52
N PRO A 16 -9.74 -10.43 6.48
CA PRO A 16 -8.83 -9.68 5.61
C PRO A 16 -9.51 -8.47 4.97
N GLY A 17 -8.83 -7.33 4.98
CA GLY A 17 -9.28 -6.12 4.30
C GLY A 17 -9.16 -6.30 2.79
N ALA A 18 -10.28 -6.56 2.11
CA ALA A 18 -10.33 -6.83 0.67
C ALA A 18 -10.67 -5.56 -0.13
N ASN A 19 -10.20 -5.50 -1.39
CA ASN A 19 -10.50 -4.44 -2.36
C ASN A 19 -10.08 -3.03 -1.89
N ILE A 20 -8.95 -2.93 -1.20
CA ILE A 20 -8.45 -1.66 -0.67
C ILE A 20 -7.42 -1.13 -1.66
N ARG A 21 -7.68 0.04 -2.26
CA ARG A 21 -6.69 0.68 -3.14
C ARG A 21 -5.47 1.07 -2.34
N ILE A 22 -4.31 0.55 -2.74
CA ILE A 22 -3.01 0.83 -2.13
C ILE A 22 -2.13 1.52 -3.17
N ARG A 23 -1.40 2.54 -2.71
CA ARG A 23 -0.34 3.21 -3.45
C ARG A 23 0.94 3.18 -2.64
N LEU A 24 2.05 2.82 -3.28
CA LEU A 24 3.39 2.97 -2.75
C LEU A 24 4.04 4.19 -3.40
N GLU A 25 4.50 5.14 -2.57
CA GLU A 25 5.16 6.36 -3.02
C GLU A 25 6.57 6.43 -2.44
N GLN A 26 7.50 6.97 -3.23
CA GLN A 26 8.86 7.28 -2.79
C GLN A 26 9.04 8.79 -2.73
N GLN A 27 9.55 9.27 -1.60
CA GLN A 27 9.94 10.67 -1.46
C GLN A 27 11.21 10.92 -2.28
N GLN A 28 11.14 11.92 -3.14
CA GLN A 28 12.23 12.37 -3.99
C GLN A 28 13.12 13.40 -3.25
N THR A 29 14.28 13.71 -3.82
CA THR A 29 15.23 14.68 -3.25
C THR A 29 14.66 16.09 -3.14
N ASP A 30 13.74 16.46 -4.04
CA ASP A 30 13.02 17.75 -4.05
C ASP A 30 11.80 17.77 -3.11
N LYS A 31 11.65 16.74 -2.26
CA LYS A 31 10.54 16.52 -1.32
C LYS A 31 9.18 16.26 -1.98
N THR A 32 9.14 16.02 -3.29
CA THR A 32 7.93 15.52 -3.96
C THR A 32 7.74 14.03 -3.67
N TRP A 33 6.50 13.57 -3.81
CA TRP A 33 6.16 12.15 -3.72
C TRP A 33 5.88 11.62 -5.12
N GLN A 34 6.52 10.52 -5.48
CA GLN A 34 6.30 9.83 -6.75
C GLN A 34 5.69 8.45 -6.49
N GLU A 35 4.58 8.14 -7.15
CA GLU A 35 4.03 6.79 -7.16
C GLU A 35 4.99 5.83 -7.86
N ILE A 36 5.35 4.74 -7.18
CA ILE A 36 6.25 3.69 -7.70
C ILE A 36 5.56 2.32 -7.84
N ALA A 37 4.42 2.11 -7.19
CA ALA A 37 3.55 0.95 -7.39
C ALA A 37 2.13 1.22 -6.88
N SER A 38 1.15 0.48 -7.42
CA SER A 38 -0.24 0.46 -6.96
C SER A 38 -0.85 -0.93 -7.02
N GLY A 39 -1.92 -1.13 -6.24
CA GLY A 39 -2.62 -2.42 -6.13
C GLY A 39 -3.98 -2.29 -5.43
N SER A 40 -4.67 -3.42 -5.27
CA SER A 40 -6.00 -3.53 -4.65
C SER A 40 -6.20 -4.85 -3.92
#